data_AF-A0A133UQY2-F1
#
_entry.id   AF-A0A133UQY2-F1
#
_cell.length_a   1.000
_cell.length_b   1.000
_cell.length_c   1.000
_cell.angle_alpha   90.00
_cell.angle_beta   90.00
_cell.angle_gamma   90.00
#
_symmetry.space_group_name_H-M   'P 1'
#
loop_
_entity.id
_entity.type
_entity.pdbx_description
1 polymer ?
#
loop_
_entity_poly.entity_id
_entity_poly.type
_entity_poly.pdbx_seq_one_letter_code
_entity_poly.pdbx_strand_id
1 'polypeptide(L)' 'MIGGTHLGSASDKQVEKTLEFIEKHNIQKIGVSHCTGLANSAKLYNRLGDRFLFASAGETIEI' A
#
# COMPACT_ATOMS: atom_id res chain seq x y z
N MET A 1 -3.07 6.72 5.57
CA MET A 1 -1.75 6.17 6.00
C MET A 1 -0.75 6.43 4.89
N ILE A 2 0.45 6.95 5.17
CA ILE A 2 1.48 7.27 4.16
C ILE A 2 2.84 6.74 4.64
N GLY A 3 3.57 5.98 3.82
CA GLY A 3 4.94 5.53 4.11
C GLY A 3 5.30 4.14 3.58
N GLY A 4 6.46 3.64 4.00
CA GLY A 4 6.92 2.28 3.66
C GLY A 4 6.33 1.21 4.58
N THR A 5 5.71 0.18 4.00
CA THR A 5 5.09 -0.94 4.74
C THR A 5 6.03 -2.11 5.01
N HIS A 6 7.26 -2.06 4.48
CA HIS A 6 8.26 -3.13 4.55
C HIS A 6 7.82 -4.47 3.94
N LEU A 7 6.87 -4.42 3.00
CA LEU A 7 6.39 -5.61 2.28
C LEU A 7 7.32 -6.07 1.15
N GLY A 8 8.41 -5.37 0.84
CA GLY A 8 9.24 -5.66 -0.34
C GLY A 8 9.77 -7.09 -0.41
N SER A 9 10.06 -7.71 0.73
CA SER A 9 10.50 -9.10 0.85
C SER A 9 9.50 -9.99 1.61
N ALA A 10 8.26 -9.53 1.78
CA ALA A 10 7.24 -10.28 2.50
C ALA A 10 6.71 -11.45 1.66
N SER A 11 6.34 -12.54 2.35
CA SER A 11 5.62 -13.65 1.70
C SER A 11 4.25 -13.21 1.19
N ASP A 12 3.74 -13.88 0.14
CA ASP A 12 2.41 -13.58 -0.40
C ASP A 12 1.30 -13.69 0.67
N LYS A 13 1.41 -14.65 1.59
CA LYS A 13 0.48 -14.80 2.72
C LYS A 13 0.46 -13.58 3.64
N GLN A 14 1.61 -12.95 3.86
CA GLN A 14 1.70 -11.73 4.68
C GLN A 14 1.14 -10.51 3.93
N VAL A 15 1.37 -10.42 2.62
CA VAL A 15 0.80 -9.37 1.78
C VAL A 15 -0.73 -9.47 1.81
N GLU A 16 -1.29 -10.67 1.63
CA GLU A 16 -2.75 -10.88 1.67
C GLU A 16 -3.35 -10.50 3.03
N LYS A 17 -2.76 -10.96 4.14
CA LYS A 17 -3.23 -10.57 5.48
C LYS A 17 -3.19 -9.06 5.72
N THR A 18 -2.22 -8.37 5.11
CA THR A 18 -2.11 -6.92 5.19
C THR A 18 -3.25 -6.25 4.42
N LEU A 19 -3.58 -6.75 3.23
CA LEU A 19 -4.73 -6.30 2.44
C LEU A 19 -6.05 -6.52 3.19
N GLU A 20 -6.27 -7.71 3.74
CA GLU A 20 -7.44 -8.04 4.55
C GLU A 20 -7.57 -7.08 5.75
N PHE A 21 -6.47 -6.77 6.42
CA PHE A 21 -6.46 -5.80 7.52
C PHE A 21 -6.88 -4.39 7.05
N ILE A 22 -6.32 -3.92 5.93
CA ILE A 22 -6.64 -2.61 5.35
C ILE A 22 -8.13 -2.52 4.98
N GLU A 23 -8.69 -3.58 4.41
CA GLU A 23 -10.11 -3.68 4.06
C GLU A 23 -11.00 -3.73 5.31
N LYS A 24 -10.68 -4.62 6.26
CA LYS A 24 -11.43 -4.79 7.51
C LYS A 24 -11.54 -3.50 8.33
N HIS A 25 -10.47 -2.71 8.36
CA HIS A 25 -10.42 -1.45 9.09
C HIS A 25 -10.89 -0.24 8.27
N ASN A 26 -11.41 -0.48 7.05
CA ASN A 26 -11.95 0.54 6.15
C ASN A 26 -11.00 1.75 5.99
N ILE A 27 -9.71 1.48 5.80
CA ILE A 27 -8.70 2.55 5.65
C ILE A 27 -8.92 3.26 4.30
N GLN A 28 -9.37 4.51 4.33
CA GLN A 28 -9.85 5.20 3.12
C GLN A 28 -8.75 5.59 2.12
N LYS A 29 -7.55 5.94 2.60
CA LYS A 29 -6.41 6.32 1.74
C LYS A 29 -5.10 5.68 2.24
N ILE A 30 -4.38 5.03 1.33
CA ILE A 30 -3.06 4.46 1.58
C ILE A 30 -2.05 4.93 0.52
N GLY A 31 -0.98 5.57 0.97
CA GLY A 31 0.17 5.94 0.14
C GLY A 31 1.38 5.12 0.53
N VAL A 32 1.89 4.30 -0.38
CA VAL A 32 3.06 3.45 -0.09
C VAL A 32 4.27 3.86 -0.90
N SER A 33 5.46 3.63 -0.33
CA SER A 33 6.73 3.97 -0.95
C SER A 33 7.89 3.09 -0.46
N HIS A 34 9.07 3.31 -1.05
CA HIS A 34 10.35 2.77 -0.57
C HIS A 34 10.34 1.24 -0.36
N CYS A 35 10.33 0.79 0.91
CA CYS A 35 10.49 -0.60 1.30
C CYS A 35 9.25 -1.47 1.08
N THR A 36 8.12 -0.91 0.61
CA THR A 36 6.98 -1.71 0.16
C THR A 36 7.32 -2.55 -1.07
N GLY A 37 8.26 -2.11 -1.90
CA GLY A 37 8.70 -2.80 -3.11
C GLY A 37 7.70 -2.69 -4.27
N LEU A 38 8.22 -2.66 -5.50
CA LEU A 38 7.42 -2.32 -6.69
C LEU A 38 6.30 -3.34 -6.96
N ALA A 39 6.63 -4.64 -6.95
CA ALA A 39 5.67 -5.71 -7.22
C ALA A 39 4.52 -5.73 -6.19
N ASN A 40 4.83 -5.58 -4.91
CA ASN A 40 3.81 -5.58 -3.86
C ASN A 40 3.03 -4.26 -3.82
N SER A 41 3.64 -3.13 -4.20
CA SER A 41 2.90 -1.87 -4.44
C SER A 41 1.86 -2.02 -5.55
N ALA A 42 2.19 -2.72 -6.64
CA ALA A 42 1.23 -3.02 -7.71
C ALA A 42 0.10 -3.97 -7.27
N LYS A 43 0.39 -4.98 -6.44
CA LYS A 43 -0.66 -5.83 -5.84
C LYS A 43 -1.61 -5.03 -4.95
N LEU A 44 -1.06 -4.13 -4.12
CA LEU A 44 -1.84 -3.23 -3.27
C LEU A 44 -2.74 -2.31 -4.12
N TYR A 45 -2.19 -1.70 -5.17
CA TYR A 45 -2.96 -0.89 -6.12
C TYR A 45 -4.12 -1.68 -6.76
N ASN A 46 -3.84 -2.86 -7.31
CA ASN A 46 -4.87 -3.69 -7.96
C ASN A 46 -6.03 -4.07 -7.02
N ARG A 47 -5.75 -4.26 -5.73
CA ARG A 47 -6.77 -4.65 -4.75
C ARG A 47 -7.53 -3.45 -4.18
N LEU A 48 -6.86 -2.33 -3.95
CA LEU A 48 -7.40 -1.18 -3.24
C LEU A 48 -7.94 -0.08 -4.17
N GLY A 49 -7.58 -0.09 -5.44
CA GLY A 49 -8.05 0.85 -6.46
C GLY A 49 -7.83 2.31 -6.04
N ASP A 50 -8.89 3.11 -6.09
CA ASP A 50 -8.87 4.56 -5.80
C ASP A 50 -8.46 4.90 -4.36
N ARG A 51 -8.43 3.92 -3.45
CA ARG A 51 -7.94 4.10 -2.08
C ARG A 51 -6.41 4.11 -2.02
N PHE A 52 -5.71 3.73 -3.09
CA PHE A 52 -4.26 3.61 -3.15
C PHE A 52 -3.62 4.76 -3.94
N LEU A 53 -2.47 5.22 -3.47
CA LEU A 53 -1.59 6.12 -4.20
C LEU A 53 -0.13 5.67 -4.11
N PHE A 54 0.64 5.88 -5.19
CA PHE A 54 2.08 5.70 -5.16
C PHE A 54 2.71 6.95 -4.56
N ALA A 55 3.20 6.86 -3.31
CA ALA A 55 3.79 7.99 -2.59
C ALA A 55 5.25 8.23 -3.03
N SER A 56 5.42 8.50 -4.33
CA SER A 56 6.71 8.76 -4.97
C SER A 56 7.28 10.12 -4.55
N ALA A 57 8.59 10.31 -4.75
CA ALA A 57 9.21 11.62 -4.53
C ALA A 57 8.56 12.66 -5.46
N GLY A 58 8.16 13.80 -4.90
CA GLY A 58 7.46 14.88 -5.61
C GLY A 58 5.93 14.78 -5.58
N GLU A 59 5.36 13.69 -5.06
CA GLU A 59 3.90 13.56 -4.90
C GLU A 59 3.39 14.54 -3.82
N THR A 60 2.27 15.22 -4.12
CA THR A 60 1.59 16.11 -3.17
C THR A 60 0.24 15.51 -2.78
N ILE A 61 0.00 15.38 -1.47
CA ILE A 61 -1.22 14.77 -0.94
C ILE A 61 -1.97 15.82 -0.13
N GLU A 62 -3.18 16.16 -0.56
CA GLU A 62 -4.11 17.01 0.19
C GLU A 62 -4.96 16.15 1.14
N ILE A 63 -5.09 16.61 2.39
CA ILE A 63 -5.69 15.86 3.51
C ILE A 63 -6.97 16.55 3.97
#